data_AF-A0A370LSH7-F1
#
_entry.id   AF-A0A370LSH7-F1
#
_cell.length_a   1.000
_cell.length_b   1.000
_cell.length_c   1.000
_cell.angle_alpha   90.00
_cell.angle_beta   90.00
_cell.angle_gamma   90.00
#
_symmetry.space_group_name_H-M   'P 1'
#
loop_
_entity.id
_entity.type
_entity.pdbx_description
1 polymer ?
#
loop_
_entity_poly.entity_id
_entity_poly.type
_entity_poly.pdbx_seq_one_letter_code
_entity_poly.pdbx_strand_id
1 'polypeptide(L)'
;MLTYKNAQAYAVLAGLYASQADNFEMLIVEPYCNGREQGFALELNNKKVAFSEGRNSDYIVIYCGKSTDFSDGNIPSEKVYTNRRLVEFLNIKSAIEIIEDWLQMEFAEIDE
;
A
#
# COMPACT_ATOMS: atom_id res chain seq x y z
N MET A 1 20.84 -2.09 7.10
CA MET A 1 20.57 -2.18 8.55
C MET A 1 19.07 -2.08 8.73
N LEU A 2 18.37 -3.19 9.03
CA LEU A 2 16.95 -3.15 9.39
C LEU A 2 16.85 -2.55 10.80
N THR A 3 16.31 -1.35 10.92
CA THR A 3 15.92 -0.79 12.22
C THR A 3 14.56 -1.34 12.61
N TYR A 4 14.28 -1.53 13.92
CA TYR A 4 12.99 -1.99 14.47
C TYR A 4 11.75 -1.29 13.91
N LYS A 5 11.90 -0.06 13.39
CA LYS A 5 10.84 0.68 12.71
C LYS A 5 10.32 -0.08 11.49
N ASN A 6 11.20 -0.39 10.52
CA ASN A 6 10.88 -1.08 9.25
C ASN A 6 10.35 -2.53 9.39
N ALA A 7 10.02 -3.03 10.57
CA ALA A 7 9.57 -4.41 10.73
C ALA A 7 8.11 -4.61 10.28
N GLN A 8 7.28 -3.56 10.32
CA GLN A 8 5.83 -3.73 10.19
C GLN A 8 5.32 -3.56 8.76
N ALA A 9 5.88 -2.67 7.96
CA ALA A 9 5.58 -2.65 6.52
C ALA A 9 5.95 -4.01 5.89
N TYR A 10 7.04 -4.63 6.34
CA TYR A 10 7.41 -5.99 5.93
C TYR A 10 6.42 -7.03 6.47
N ALA A 11 5.93 -6.89 7.71
CA ALA A 11 4.90 -7.78 8.26
C ALA A 11 3.58 -7.70 7.48
N VAL A 12 3.15 -6.49 7.07
CA VAL A 12 1.99 -6.30 6.19
C VAL A 12 2.22 -7.00 4.86
N LEU A 13 3.37 -6.77 4.21
CA LEU A 13 3.70 -7.42 2.94
C LEU A 13 3.71 -8.95 3.06
N ALA A 14 4.34 -9.49 4.11
CA ALA A 14 4.37 -10.92 4.38
C ALA A 14 2.97 -11.49 4.64
N GLY A 15 2.13 -10.75 5.37
CA GLY A 15 0.74 -11.14 5.63
C GLY A 15 -0.11 -11.17 4.36
N LEU A 16 0.06 -10.19 3.47
CA LEU A 16 -0.58 -10.18 2.14
C LEU A 16 -0.15 -11.40 1.31
N TYR A 17 1.15 -11.72 1.30
CA TYR A 17 1.64 -12.93 0.63
C TYR A 17 1.03 -14.21 1.19
N ALA A 18 0.82 -14.28 2.50
CA ALA A 18 0.20 -15.43 3.15
C ALA A 18 -1.31 -15.53 2.88
N SER A 19 -2.03 -14.41 2.77
CA SER A 19 -3.48 -14.39 2.56
C SER A 19 -3.91 -14.61 1.12
N GLN A 20 -3.11 -14.16 0.15
CA GLN A 20 -3.44 -14.20 -1.28
C GLN A 20 -2.69 -15.30 -2.05
N ALA A 21 -2.14 -16.31 -1.38
CA ALA A 21 -1.22 -17.34 -1.93
C ALA A 21 -1.63 -17.98 -3.27
N ASP A 22 -2.92 -17.99 -3.59
CA ASP A 22 -3.46 -18.57 -4.84
C ASP A 22 -3.77 -17.54 -5.96
N ASN A 23 -3.68 -16.22 -5.70
CA ASN A 23 -4.10 -15.14 -6.61
C ASN A 23 -2.97 -14.17 -7.04
N PHE A 24 -1.71 -14.49 -6.77
CA PHE A 24 -0.58 -13.54 -6.90
C PHE A 24 0.05 -13.40 -8.29
N GLU A 25 -0.36 -14.16 -9.31
CA GLU A 25 0.36 -14.15 -10.60
C GLU A 25 0.40 -12.77 -11.27
N MET A 26 -0.48 -11.84 -10.87
CA MET A 26 -0.55 -10.47 -11.41
C MET A 26 -0.19 -9.36 -10.41
N LEU A 27 0.14 -9.66 -9.15
CA LEU A 27 0.50 -8.59 -8.21
C LEU A 27 1.96 -8.18 -8.40
N ILE A 28 2.16 -6.94 -8.84
CA ILE A 28 3.49 -6.36 -8.97
C ILE A 28 3.86 -5.68 -7.65
N VAL A 29 5.04 -6.01 -7.10
CA VAL A 29 5.58 -5.37 -5.89
C VAL A 29 6.76 -4.48 -6.27
N GLU A 30 6.66 -3.21 -5.92
CA GLU A 30 7.64 -2.18 -6.23
C GLU A 30 8.07 -1.40 -4.98
N PRO A 31 9.23 -0.72 -4.99
CA PRO A 31 9.58 0.20 -3.93
C PRO A 31 8.68 1.45 -3.96
N TYR A 32 8.33 1.95 -2.78
CA TYR A 32 7.76 3.29 -2.60
C TYR A 32 8.76 4.18 -1.87
N CYS A 33 8.99 5.39 -2.40
CA CYS A 33 9.85 6.39 -1.75
C CYS A 33 9.45 7.81 -2.16
N ASN A 34 9.02 8.64 -1.20
CA ASN A 34 8.72 10.06 -1.43
C ASN A 34 9.78 11.01 -0.80
N GLY A 35 10.95 10.49 -0.46
CA GLY A 35 12.01 11.21 0.24
C GLY A 35 11.76 11.45 1.74
N ARG A 36 10.53 11.24 2.23
CA ARG A 36 10.16 11.31 3.65
C ARG A 36 9.90 9.94 4.26
N GLU A 37 9.29 9.05 3.49
CA GLU A 37 8.86 7.70 3.83
C GLU A 37 9.40 6.72 2.80
N GLN A 38 9.60 5.48 3.23
CA GLN A 38 10.03 4.38 2.38
C GLN A 38 9.21 3.13 2.73
N GLY A 39 8.80 2.39 1.71
CA GLY A 39 7.98 1.21 1.90
C GLY A 39 7.77 0.47 0.59
N PHE A 40 6.54 -0.02 0.41
CA PHE A 40 6.17 -0.85 -0.72
C PHE A 40 5.02 -0.24 -1.50
N ALA A 41 4.99 -0.51 -2.80
CA ALA A 41 3.85 -0.30 -3.65
C ALA A 41 3.42 -1.63 -4.27
N LEU A 42 2.11 -1.82 -4.39
CA LEU A 42 1.47 -2.98 -4.98
C LEU A 42 0.58 -2.52 -6.11
N GLU A 43 0.58 -3.25 -7.21
CA GLU A 43 -0.25 -2.95 -8.37
C GLU A 43 -0.97 -4.19 -8.90
N LEU A 44 -2.28 -4.06 -9.14
CA LEU A 44 -3.15 -5.07 -9.72
C LEU A 44 -4.23 -4.40 -10.57
N ASN A 45 -4.32 -4.72 -11.86
CA ASN A 45 -5.40 -4.26 -12.75
C ASN A 45 -5.68 -2.74 -12.66
N ASN A 46 -4.64 -1.90 -12.83
CA ASN A 46 -4.68 -0.43 -12.72
C ASN A 46 -5.06 0.12 -11.33
N LYS A 47 -5.18 -0.73 -10.31
CA LYS A 47 -5.26 -0.34 -8.90
C LYS A 47 -3.87 -0.34 -8.33
N LYS A 48 -3.55 0.72 -7.59
CA LYS A 48 -2.26 0.86 -6.94
C LYS A 48 -2.42 1.21 -5.48
N VAL A 49 -1.60 0.58 -4.65
CA VAL A 49 -1.52 0.85 -3.23
C VAL A 49 -0.07 1.08 -2.85
N ALA A 50 0.26 2.19 -2.22
CA ALA A 50 1.55 2.41 -1.60
C ALA A 50 1.38 2.43 -0.07
N PHE A 51 2.27 1.77 0.66
CA PHE A 51 2.22 1.77 2.13
C PHE A 51 3.60 1.78 2.75
N SER A 52 3.70 2.39 3.94
CA SER A 52 4.98 2.59 4.61
C SER A 52 4.86 2.78 6.12
N GLU A 53 6.01 2.58 6.78
CA GLU A 53 6.40 3.14 8.07
C GLU A 53 6.21 4.67 8.14
N GLY A 54 5.22 5.20 8.87
CA GLY A 54 5.18 6.63 9.17
C GLY A 54 6.42 7.06 9.96
N ARG A 55 7.29 7.89 9.38
CA ARG A 55 8.64 8.22 9.93
C ARG A 55 8.64 8.65 11.41
N ASN A 56 7.61 9.38 11.82
CA ASN A 56 7.48 10.00 13.16
C ASN A 56 6.26 9.49 13.94
N SER A 57 5.60 8.42 13.49
CA SER A 57 4.36 7.98 14.10
C SER A 57 4.27 6.47 14.22
N ASP A 58 3.51 6.02 15.22
CA ASP A 58 3.12 4.63 15.37
C ASP A 58 1.95 4.28 14.42
N TYR A 59 2.07 4.67 13.15
CA TYR A 59 1.07 4.38 12.13
C TYR A 59 1.72 3.78 10.88
N ILE A 60 1.02 2.82 10.30
CA ILE A 60 1.18 2.39 8.92
C ILE A 60 0.35 3.34 8.07
N VAL A 61 1.02 4.00 7.13
CA VAL A 61 0.39 4.91 6.19
C VAL A 61 0.06 4.14 4.92
N ILE A 62 -1.18 4.24 4.44
CA ILE A 62 -1.65 3.52 3.25
C ILE A 62 -2.28 4.53 2.29
N TYR A 63 -1.84 4.48 1.04
CA TYR A 63 -2.29 5.30 -0.08
C TYR A 63 -2.95 4.40 -1.11
N CYS A 64 -4.22 4.65 -1.42
CA CYS A 64 -5.00 3.87 -2.37
C CYS A 64 -5.41 4.76 -3.55
N GLY A 65 -5.15 4.31 -4.78
CA GLY A 65 -5.51 5.04 -5.99
C GLY A 65 -5.45 4.18 -7.25
N LYS A 66 -5.65 4.81 -8.41
CA LYS A 66 -5.33 4.19 -9.71
C LYS A 66 -3.84 4.32 -9.98
N SER A 67 -3.26 3.48 -10.84
CA SER A 67 -1.83 3.58 -11.18
C SER A 67 -1.45 4.97 -11.70
N THR A 68 -2.35 5.63 -12.44
CA THR A 68 -2.19 7.00 -12.94
C THR A 68 -2.19 8.08 -11.85
N ASP A 69 -2.63 7.76 -10.63
CA ASP A 69 -2.61 8.68 -9.50
C ASP A 69 -1.23 8.71 -8.79
N PHE A 70 -0.25 7.95 -9.28
CA PHE A 70 1.10 7.86 -8.71
C PHE A 70 2.15 8.24 -9.76
N SER A 71 3.16 9.00 -9.34
CA SER A 71 4.31 9.34 -10.19
C SER A 71 5.51 8.43 -9.92
N ASP A 72 6.64 8.71 -10.59
CA ASP A 72 7.91 8.01 -10.40
C ASP A 72 8.27 7.87 -8.91
N GLY A 73 8.72 6.67 -8.53
CA GLY A 73 8.95 6.30 -7.12
C GLY A 73 7.67 5.94 -6.36
N ASN A 74 6.55 5.76 -7.07
CA ASN A 74 5.23 5.41 -6.53
C ASN A 74 4.70 6.48 -5.56
N ILE A 75 4.99 7.75 -5.85
CA ILE A 75 4.59 8.87 -5.01
C ILE A 75 3.12 9.20 -5.28
N PRO A 76 2.25 9.21 -4.26
CA PRO A 76 0.84 9.52 -4.45
C PRO A 76 0.64 10.98 -4.86
N SER A 77 -0.30 11.23 -5.77
CA SER A 77 -0.84 12.56 -6.04
C SER A 77 -1.42 13.21 -4.78
N GLU A 78 -1.59 14.53 -4.79
CA GLU A 78 -2.15 15.26 -3.64
C GLU A 78 -3.54 14.75 -3.23
N LYS A 79 -4.36 14.34 -4.21
CA LYS A 79 -5.67 13.74 -3.97
C LYS A 79 -5.56 12.46 -3.16
N VAL A 80 -4.66 11.55 -3.56
CA VAL A 80 -4.43 10.29 -2.84
C VAL A 80 -3.79 10.54 -1.48
N TYR A 81 -2.83 11.46 -1.41
CA TYR A 81 -2.13 11.81 -0.17
C TYR A 81 -3.08 12.38 0.90
N THR A 82 -4.01 13.23 0.49
CA THR A 82 -5.02 13.81 1.39
C THR A 82 -5.98 12.74 1.93
N ASN A 83 -6.30 11.74 1.11
CA ASN A 83 -7.21 10.64 1.46
C ASN A 83 -6.50 9.40 2.01
N ARG A 84 -5.26 9.52 2.47
CA ARG A 84 -4.49 8.41 3.05
C ARG A 84 -5.21 7.80 4.25
N ARG A 85 -5.03 6.50 4.44
CA ARG A 85 -5.48 5.77 5.62
C ARG A 85 -4.31 5.65 6.59
N LEU A 86 -4.58 5.86 7.88
CA LEU A 86 -3.62 5.69 8.96
C LEU A 86 -4.10 4.55 9.84
N VAL A 87 -3.28 3.51 9.98
CA VAL A 87 -3.58 2.33 10.80
C VAL A 87 -2.57 2.26 11.92
N GLU A 88 -3.01 2.08 13.16
CA GLU A 88 -2.09 1.93 14.30
C GLU A 88 -1.09 0.80 14.05
N PHE A 89 0.18 1.04 14.41
CA PHE A 89 1.33 0.23 14.05
C PHE A 89 1.23 -1.25 14.47
N LEU A 90 0.47 -1.58 15.52
CA LEU A 90 0.27 -2.95 15.97
C LEU A 90 -0.90 -3.66 15.28
N ASN A 91 -1.71 -2.94 14.51
CA ASN A 91 -2.88 -3.49 13.84
C ASN A 91 -2.58 -3.87 12.38
N ILE A 92 -1.64 -4.80 12.22
CA ILE A 92 -1.21 -5.34 10.92
C ILE A 92 -2.38 -5.94 10.14
N LYS A 93 -3.29 -6.63 10.84
CA LYS A 93 -4.46 -7.25 10.24
C LYS A 93 -5.35 -6.21 9.54
N SER A 94 -5.69 -5.10 10.19
CA SER A 94 -6.50 -4.06 9.54
C SER A 94 -5.78 -3.38 8.39
N ALA A 95 -4.45 -3.25 8.44
CA ALA A 95 -3.69 -2.77 7.29
C ALA A 95 -3.81 -3.73 6.09
N ILE A 96 -3.71 -5.05 6.32
CA ILE A 96 -3.89 -6.07 5.28
C ILE A 96 -5.31 -5.99 4.70
N GLU A 97 -6.34 -6.00 5.55
CA GLU A 97 -7.76 -5.93 5.12
C GLU A 97 -8.03 -4.72 4.24
N ILE A 98 -7.52 -3.54 4.62
CA ILE A 98 -7.65 -2.32 3.82
C ILE A 98 -7.05 -2.46 2.41
N ILE A 99 -5.88 -3.09 2.32
CA ILE A 99 -5.15 -3.26 1.07
C ILE A 99 -5.86 -4.28 0.18
N GLU A 100 -6.29 -5.41 0.76
CA GLU A 100 -7.03 -6.45 0.04
C GLU A 100 -8.36 -5.92 -0.48
N ASP A 101 -9.14 -5.24 0.37
CA ASP A 101 -10.41 -4.62 0.00
C ASP A 101 -10.23 -3.70 -1.22
N TRP A 102 -9.18 -2.87 -1.21
CA TRP A 102 -8.91 -1.97 -2.34
C TRP A 102 -8.57 -2.74 -3.61
N LEU A 103 -7.67 -3.71 -3.54
CA LEU A 103 -7.21 -4.46 -4.70
C LEU A 103 -8.34 -5.33 -5.30
N GLN A 104 -9.26 -5.81 -4.47
CA GLN A 104 -10.41 -6.61 -4.89
C GLN A 104 -11.61 -5.77 -5.35
N MET A 105 -11.72 -4.50 -4.93
CA MET A 105 -12.85 -3.64 -5.27
C MET A 105 -13.04 -3.52 -6.78
N GLU A 106 -14.16 -3.98 -7.32
CA GLU A 106 -14.49 -3.76 -8.73
C GLU A 106 -14.60 -2.24 -8.97
N PHE A 107 -13.80 -1.72 -9.91
CA PHE A 107 -14.10 -0.39 -10.41
C PHE A 107 -15.40 -0.55 -11.18
N ALA A 108 -16.47 0.14 -10.75
CA ALA A 108 -17.62 0.32 -11.60
C ALA A 108 -17.10 0.83 -12.95
N GLU A 109 -17.35 0.06 -14.01
CA GLU A 109 -17.10 0.50 -15.38
C GLU A 109 -17.83 1.83 -15.53
N ILE A 110 -17.06 2.93 -15.49
CA ILE A 110 -17.58 4.19 -16.00
C ILE A 110 -17.42 4.03 -17.49
N ASP A 111 -18.52 3.63 -18.14
CA ASP A 111 -18.68 3.67 -19.58
C ASP A 111 -18.11 5.01 -20.09
N GLU A 112 -17.02 4.93 -20.85
CA GLU A 112 -16.57 6.03 -21.73
C GLU A 112 -17.41 6.04 -23.01
#